data_AF-A0A534ZUN9-F1
#
_entry.id   AF-A0A534ZUN9-F1
#
_cell.length_a   1.000
_cell.length_b   1.000
_cell.length_c   1.000
_cell.angle_alpha   90.00
_cell.angle_beta   90.00
_cell.angle_gamma   90.00
#
_symmetry.space_group_name_H-M   'P 1'
#
loop_
_entity.id
_entity.type
_entity.pdbx_description
1 polymer ?
#
loop_
_entity_poly.entity_id
_entity_poly.type
_entity_poly.pdbx_seq_one_letter_code
_entity_poly.pdbx_strand_id
1 'polypeptide(L)'
;MKATTIKVEGDLLRELERTKPPSQSLSAYVRSLLHQAVVRRDMAEAADRYAAFLRETPDERAWLDEWTNADLARPAKRRRR
;
A
#
# COMPACT_ATOMS: atom_id res chain seq x y z
N MET A 1 4.75 -22.06 11.63
CA MET A 1 5.65 -20.88 11.44
C MET A 1 6.95 -21.14 12.17
N LYS A 2 8.11 -20.88 11.56
CA LYS A 2 9.41 -20.99 12.23
C LYS A 2 9.67 -19.70 13.03
N ALA A 3 9.87 -19.81 14.34
CA ALA A 3 10.30 -18.68 15.15
C ALA A 3 11.74 -18.33 14.78
N THR A 4 11.99 -17.05 14.53
CA THR A 4 13.32 -16.51 14.19
C THR A 4 13.62 -15.39 15.17
N THR A 5 14.86 -15.32 15.67
CA THR A 5 15.31 -14.30 16.61
C THR A 5 16.09 -13.23 15.86
N ILE A 6 15.77 -11.96 16.13
CA ILE A 6 16.45 -10.79 15.57
C ILE A 6 17.03 -10.00 16.74
N LYS A 7 18.31 -9.63 16.66
CA LYS A 7 18.91 -8.72 17.64
C LYS A 7 18.43 -7.29 17.37
N VAL A 8 18.01 -6.60 18.42
CA VAL A 8 17.60 -5.20 18.40
C VAL A 8 18.27 -4.47 19.55
N GLU A 9 18.50 -3.18 19.38
CA GLU A 9 19.02 -2.34 20.45
C GLU A 9 18.06 -2.31 21.64
N GLY A 10 18.62 -2.30 22.86
CA GLY A 10 17.82 -2.36 24.09
C GLY A 10 16.82 -1.20 24.19
N ASP A 11 17.20 -0.03 23.70
CA ASP A 11 16.35 1.17 23.69
C ASP A 11 15.16 1.00 22.75
N LEU A 12 15.39 0.39 21.58
CA LEU A 12 14.33 0.08 20.63
C LEU A 12 13.37 -0.97 21.18
N LEU A 13 13.86 -1.99 21.89
CA LEU A 13 13.00 -2.98 22.54
C LEU A 13 12.08 -2.33 23.57
N ARG A 14 12.61 -1.40 24.39
CA ARG A 14 11.80 -0.67 25.38
C ARG A 14 10.72 0.18 24.72
N GLU A 15 11.05 0.84 23.61
CA GLU A 15 10.07 1.63 22.86
C GLU A 15 8.98 0.74 22.27
N LEU A 16 9.34 -0.39 21.66
CA LEU A 16 8.38 -1.34 21.10
C LEU A 16 7.43 -1.89 22.17
N GLU A 17 7.93 -2.24 23.35
CA GLU A 17 7.07 -2.69 24.46
C GLU A 17 6.13 -1.58 24.96
N ARG A 18 6.59 -0.32 24.94
CA ARG A 18 5.78 0.85 25.34
C ARG A 18 4.67 1.18 24.36
N THR A 19 4.94 1.10 23.05
CA THR A 19 3.96 1.47 22.01
C THR A 19 3.03 0.34 21.62
N LYS A 20 3.39 -0.91 21.96
CA LYS A 20 2.59 -2.10 21.68
C LYS A 20 1.20 -2.00 22.33
N PRO A 21 0.12 -2.29 21.58
CA PRO A 21 -1.22 -2.42 22.16
C PRO A 21 -1.26 -3.48 23.27
N PRO A 22 -1.98 -3.26 24.38
CA PRO A 22 -2.07 -4.24 25.47
C PRO A 22 -2.61 -5.60 25.03
N SER A 23 -3.43 -5.62 23.98
CA SER A 23 -4.04 -6.83 23.41
C SER A 23 -3.09 -7.68 22.54
N GLN A 24 -1.88 -7.21 22.25
CA GLN A 24 -0.94 -7.90 21.35
C GLN A 24 0.32 -8.34 22.11
N SER A 25 0.89 -9.48 21.70
CA SER A 25 2.25 -9.87 22.09
C SER A 25 3.29 -9.08 21.28
N LEU A 26 4.52 -8.95 21.81
CA LEU A 26 5.60 -8.24 21.11
C LEU A 26 5.84 -8.82 19.72
N SER A 27 5.88 -10.15 19.59
CA SER A 27 6.05 -10.82 18.30
C SER A 27 4.92 -10.53 17.31
N ALA A 28 3.67 -10.40 17.78
CA ALA A 28 2.54 -10.05 16.92
C ALA A 28 2.62 -8.60 16.46
N TYR A 29 3.01 -7.70 17.36
CA TYR A 29 3.18 -6.28 17.05
C TYR A 29 4.35 -6.02 16.10
N VAL A 30 5.51 -6.63 16.34
CA VAL A 30 6.65 -6.53 15.42
C VAL A 30 6.28 -7.09 14.04
N ARG A 31 5.54 -8.21 13.98
CA ARG A 31 5.06 -8.77 12.71
C ARG A 31 4.16 -7.79 11.96
N SER A 32 3.21 -7.13 12.64
CA SER A 32 2.30 -6.20 11.98
C SER A 32 3.04 -4.97 11.45
N LEU A 33 3.99 -4.44 12.21
CA LEU A 33 4.87 -3.33 11.77
C LEU A 33 5.69 -3.72 10.54
N LEU A 34 6.33 -4.89 10.55
CA LEU A 34 7.12 -5.38 9.41
C LEU A 34 6.25 -5.60 8.19
N HIS A 35 5.07 -6.21 8.34
CA HIS A 35 4.14 -6.41 7.24
C HIS A 35 3.69 -5.07 6.65
N GLN A 36 3.33 -4.10 7.49
CA GLN A 36 2.95 -2.77 7.03
C GLN A 36 4.10 -2.07 6.30
N ALA A 37 5.34 -2.23 6.76
CA ALA A 37 6.52 -1.66 6.09
C ALA A 37 6.74 -2.29 4.70
N VAL A 38 6.61 -3.62 4.58
CA VAL A 38 6.72 -4.33 3.30
C VAL A 38 5.63 -3.87 2.34
N VAL A 39 4.36 -3.92 2.76
CA VAL A 39 3.23 -3.47 1.92
C VAL A 39 3.41 -2.03 1.46
N ARG A 40 3.85 -1.12 2.35
CA ARG A 40 4.09 0.28 1.99
C ARG A 40 5.17 0.42 0.93
N ARG A 41 6.27 -0.32 1.07
CA ARG A 41 7.36 -0.33 0.08
C ARG A 41 6.86 -0.86 -1.27
N ASP A 42 6.15 -1.99 -1.27
CA ASP A 42 5.66 -2.64 -2.47
C ASP A 42 4.65 -1.73 -3.21
N MET A 43 3.79 -1.04 -2.47
CA MET A 43 2.84 -0.07 -3.05
C MET A 43 3.55 1.14 -3.65
N ALA A 44 4.60 1.67 -2.99
CA ALA A 44 5.40 2.76 -3.55
C ALA A 44 6.08 2.33 -4.86
N GLU A 45 6.71 1.15 -4.88
CA GLU A 45 7.35 0.61 -6.06
C GLU A 45 6.34 0.31 -7.20
N ALA A 46 5.15 -0.17 -6.86
CA ALA A 46 4.07 -0.38 -7.83
C ALA A 46 3.59 0.96 -8.43
N ALA A 47 3.44 2.00 -7.59
CA ALA A 47 3.06 3.32 -8.05
C ALA A 47 4.12 3.92 -8.98
N ASP A 48 5.41 3.79 -8.64
CA ASP A 48 6.52 4.28 -9.47
C ASP A 48 6.55 3.57 -10.83
N ARG A 49 6.38 2.24 -10.84
CA ARG A 49 6.29 1.45 -12.07
C ARG A 49 5.09 1.83 -12.92
N TYR A 50 3.93 2.05 -12.29
CA TYR A 50 2.73 2.47 -13.00
C TYR A 50 2.89 3.87 -13.59
N ALA A 51 3.49 4.81 -12.85
CA ALA A 51 3.80 6.14 -13.36
C ALA A 51 4.79 6.10 -14.54
N ALA A 52 5.78 5.19 -14.50
CA ALA A 52 6.67 4.96 -15.64
C ALA A 52 5.93 4.40 -16.85
N PHE A 53 5.10 3.38 -16.66
CA PHE A 53 4.26 2.80 -17.71
C PHE A 53 3.38 3.85 -18.42
N LEU A 54 2.72 4.73 -17.66
CA LEU A 54 1.92 5.82 -18.22
C LEU A 54 2.75 6.90 -18.94
N ARG A 55 4.05 7.02 -18.67
CA ARG A 55 4.97 7.87 -19.47
C ARG A 55 5.35 7.22 -20.78
N GLU A 56 5.50 5.91 -20.78
CA GLU A 56 5.92 5.14 -21.96
C GLU A 56 4.75 4.80 -22.88
N THR A 57 3.52 4.80 -22.37
CA THR A 57 2.30 4.45 -23.12
C THR A 57 1.30 5.62 -23.15
N PRO A 58 1.39 6.54 -24.14
CA PRO A 58 0.51 7.70 -24.24
C PRO A 58 -0.98 7.37 -24.39
N ASP A 59 -1.30 6.27 -25.07
CA ASP A 59 -2.69 5.84 -25.28
C ASP A 59 -3.37 5.46 -23.96
N GLU A 60 -2.65 4.74 -23.08
CA GLU A 60 -3.12 4.37 -21.75
C GLU A 60 -3.31 5.60 -20.85
N ARG A 61 -2.43 6.61 -20.99
CA ARG A 61 -2.60 7.89 -20.30
C ARG A 61 -3.85 8.62 -20.80
N ALA A 62 -4.05 8.71 -22.11
CA ALA A 62 -5.21 9.37 -22.69
C ALA A 62 -6.51 8.68 -22.28
N TRP A 63 -6.51 7.34 -22.24
CA TRP A 63 -7.62 6.55 -21.73
C TRP A 63 -7.88 6.84 -20.24
N LEU A 64 -6.84 6.85 -19.39
CA LEU A 64 -6.98 7.19 -17.97
C LEU A 64 -7.52 8.61 -17.76
N ASP A 65 -7.08 9.58 -18.56
CA ASP A 65 -7.57 10.97 -18.51
C ASP A 65 -9.07 11.04 -18.87
N GLU A 66 -9.53 10.23 -19.83
CA GLU A 66 -10.96 10.12 -20.17
C GLU A 66 -11.77 9.65 -18.95
N TRP A 67 -11.32 8.59 -18.26
CA TRP A 67 -11.99 8.09 -17.05
C TRP A 67 -11.92 9.06 -15.89
N THR A 68 -10.82 9.79 -15.72
CA THR A 68 -10.64 10.77 -14.65
C THR A 68 -11.59 11.96 -14.81
N ASN A 69 -11.86 12.36 -16.05
CA ASN A 69 -12.74 13.47 -16.38
C ASN A 69 -14.20 13.04 -16.66
N ALA A 70 -14.53 11.75 -16.49
CA ALA A 70 -15.87 11.26 -16.75
C ALA A 70 -16.88 11.88 -15.78
N ASP A 71 -17.93 12.50 -16.31
CA ASP A 71 -19.03 13.05 -15.52
C ASP A 71 -19.89 11.91 -14.92
N LEU A 72 -19.57 11.54 -13.69
CA LEU A 72 -20.26 10.49 -12.94
C LEU A 72 -21.69 10.87 -12.52
N ALA A 73 -22.06 12.16 -12.58
CA ALA A 73 -23.38 12.62 -12.18
C ALA A 73 -24.43 12.39 -13.28
N ARG A 74 -24.00 12.22 -14.54
CA ARG A 74 -24.91 11.95 -15.65
C ARG A 74 -25.14 10.44 -15.81
N PRO A 75 -26.40 9.98 -15.80
CA PRO A 75 -26.70 8.59 -16.09
C PRO A 75 -26.24 8.26 -17.51
N ALA A 76 -25.53 7.14 -17.65
CA ALA A 76 -25.04 6.68 -18.95
C ALA A 76 -26.20 6.59 -19.95
N LYS A 77 -26.07 7.28 -21.09
CA LYS A 77 -27.08 7.25 -22.15
C LYS A 77 -27.22 5.81 -22.64
N ARG A 78 -28.30 5.13 -22.25
CA ARG A 78 -28.65 3.81 -22.75
C ARG A 78 -28.81 3.90 -24.27
N ARG A 79 -27.89 3.30 -25.00
CA ARG A 79 -27.98 3.13 -26.45
C ARG A 79 -29.17 2.19 -26.70
N ARG A 80 -30.32 2.75 -27.08
CA ARG A 80 -31.51 1.96 -27.46
C ARG A 80 -31.12 1.12 -28.68
N ARG A 81 -31.20 -0.20 -28.52
CA ARG A 81 -31.20 -1.18 -29.63
C ARG A 81 -32.50 -1.06 -30.41
#